data_AF-A0A1Y1MDC8-F1
#
_entry.id   AF-A0A1Y1MDC8-F1
#
_cell.length_a   1.000
_cell.length_b   1.000
_cell.length_c   1.000
_cell.angle_alpha   90.00
_cell.angle_beta   90.00
_cell.angle_gamma   90.00
#
_symmetry.space_group_name_H-M   'P 1'
#
loop_
_entity.id
_entity.type
_entity.pdbx_description
1 polymer ?
#
loop_
_entity_poly.entity_id
_entity_poly.type
_entity_poly.pdbx_seq_one_letter_code
_entity_poly.pdbx_strand_id
1 'polypeptide(L)'
;MMDTDLPGTPPEITAIANQASTALLPVKSFTIYENTYQKFMEWRHQNNIHSFSENVILTYLSELSKNFKSSTLWSSYSMLKSTLSVKQNINIGEYPKVRAYLKRKNEGYSPKKSRVLEKEQILKFIKEAPDETFLLAKVSCYK
;
A
#
# COMPACT_ATOMS: atom_id res chain seq x y z
N MET A 1 4.31 -22.28 19.21
CA MET A 1 5.67 -22.66 18.79
C MET A 1 6.17 -21.58 17.86
N MET A 2 7.29 -20.96 18.21
CA MET A 2 8.00 -19.97 17.38
C MET A 2 8.86 -20.73 16.39
N ASP A 3 8.56 -20.63 15.10
CA ASP A 3 9.52 -20.98 14.05
C ASP A 3 10.38 -19.75 13.77
N THR A 4 11.32 -19.50 14.68
CA THR A 4 12.47 -18.62 14.43
C THR A 4 13.45 -19.37 13.55
N ASP A 5 13.79 -18.77 12.41
CA ASP A 5 15.05 -18.86 11.68
C ASP A 5 15.74 -20.24 11.57
N LEU A 6 15.94 -20.69 10.32
CA LEU A 6 16.81 -21.83 10.00
C LEU A 6 18.13 -21.76 10.80
N PRO A 7 18.49 -22.80 11.57
CA PRO A 7 19.73 -22.80 12.33
C PRO A 7 20.90 -22.95 11.36
N GLY A 8 21.71 -21.90 11.19
CA GLY A 8 22.95 -21.98 10.41
C GLY A 8 23.41 -20.73 9.66
N THR A 9 22.64 -19.64 9.66
CA THR A 9 23.03 -18.42 8.94
C THR A 9 23.82 -17.47 9.85
N PRO A 10 25.09 -17.15 9.54
CA PRO A 10 25.88 -16.17 10.29
C PRO A 10 25.21 -14.78 10.29
N PRO A 11 25.36 -13.99 11.37
CA PRO A 11 24.69 -12.69 11.53
C PRO A 11 25.03 -11.69 10.41
N GLU A 12 26.23 -11.78 9.83
CA GLU A 12 26.65 -10.97 8.67
C GLU A 12 25.82 -11.28 7.41
N ILE A 13 25.57 -12.58 7.14
CA ILE A 13 24.75 -13.01 6.01
C ILE A 13 23.28 -12.63 6.23
N THR A 14 22.78 -12.75 7.46
CA THR A 14 21.43 -12.31 7.83
C THR A 14 21.25 -10.80 7.65
N ALA A 15 22.26 -9.99 7.99
CA ALA A 15 22.22 -8.54 7.78
C ALA A 15 22.17 -8.17 6.29
N ILE A 16 22.98 -8.83 5.44
CA ILE A 16 22.97 -8.64 3.99
C ILE A 16 21.62 -9.06 3.40
N ALA A 17 21.07 -10.20 3.83
CA ALA A 17 19.75 -10.66 3.39
C ALA A 17 18.63 -9.70 3.79
N ASN A 18 18.68 -9.14 5.01
CA ASN A 18 17.74 -8.11 5.46
C ASN A 18 17.85 -6.83 4.64
N GLN A 19 19.07 -6.37 4.36
CA GLN A 19 19.31 -5.20 3.51
C GLN A 19 18.79 -5.42 2.08
N ALA A 20 19.07 -6.57 1.48
CA ALA A 20 18.51 -6.96 0.18
C ALA A 20 16.98 -7.04 0.21
N SER A 21 16.41 -7.56 1.29
CA SER A 21 14.95 -7.67 1.46
C SER A 21 14.29 -6.30 1.62
N THR A 22 14.95 -5.32 2.26
CA THR A 22 14.45 -3.93 2.30
C THR A 22 14.44 -3.26 0.92
N ALA A 23 15.37 -3.63 0.02
CA ALA A 23 15.38 -3.14 -1.36
C ALA A 23 14.24 -3.71 -2.22
N LEU A 24 13.51 -4.74 -1.74
CA LEU A 24 12.31 -5.26 -2.41
C LEU A 24 11.10 -4.32 -2.27
N LEU A 25 11.15 -3.38 -1.32
CA LEU A 25 10.11 -2.36 -1.17
C LEU A 25 10.35 -1.19 -2.14
N PRO A 26 9.28 -0.57 -2.67
CA PRO A 26 9.42 0.51 -3.65
C PRO A 26 10.14 1.71 -3.03
N VAL A 27 11.34 2.03 -3.55
CA VAL A 27 12.22 3.09 -3.02
C VAL A 27 11.51 4.43 -2.87
N LYS A 28 10.70 4.83 -3.86
CA LYS A 28 9.96 6.12 -3.84
C LYS A 28 8.87 6.19 -2.77
N SER A 29 8.34 5.05 -2.33
CA SER A 29 7.21 4.98 -1.40
C SER A 29 7.54 4.24 -0.12
N PHE A 30 8.81 3.96 0.13
CA PHE A 30 9.30 3.19 1.27
C PHE A 30 8.74 3.72 2.60
N THR A 31 8.79 5.04 2.82
CA THR A 31 8.28 5.69 4.02
C THR A 31 6.81 5.38 4.29
N ILE A 32 5.98 5.28 3.25
CA ILE A 32 4.55 5.00 3.39
C ILE A 32 4.33 3.54 3.80
N TYR A 33 5.11 2.61 3.23
CA TYR A 33 5.06 1.19 3.57
C TYR A 33 5.51 0.99 5.02
N GLU A 34 6.62 1.62 5.41
CA GLU A 34 7.13 1.55 6.78
C GLU A 34 6.14 2.12 7.78
N ASN A 35 5.59 3.31 7.52
CA ASN A 35 4.60 3.93 8.40
C ASN A 35 3.34 3.06 8.54
N THR A 36 2.92 2.37 7.48
CA THR A 36 1.77 1.45 7.54
C THR A 36 2.08 0.24 8.41
N TYR A 37 3.28 -0.32 8.28
CA TYR A 37 3.76 -1.41 9.12
C TYR A 37 3.84 -1.00 10.59
N GLN A 38 4.46 0.14 10.89
CA GLN A 38 4.59 0.64 12.26
C GLN A 38 3.23 0.87 12.93
N LYS A 39 2.26 1.47 12.23
CA LYS A 39 0.88 1.61 12.73
C LYS A 39 0.24 0.27 13.10
N PHE A 40 0.50 -0.77 12.31
CA PHE A 40 0.00 -2.11 12.63
C PHE A 40 0.72 -2.72 13.84
N MET A 41 2.04 -2.55 13.94
CA MET A 41 2.82 -3.02 15.09
C MET A 41 2.42 -2.31 16.40
N GLU A 42 2.21 -0.99 16.35
CA GLU A 42 1.70 -0.19 17.46
C GLU A 42 0.31 -0.66 17.90
N TRP A 43 -0.62 -0.83 16.95
CA TRP A 43 -1.95 -1.37 17.25
C TRP A 43 -1.88 -2.75 17.89
N ARG A 44 -1.00 -3.63 17.39
CA ARG A 44 -0.78 -4.95 17.99
C ARG A 44 -0.25 -4.86 19.42
N HIS A 45 0.72 -3.98 19.66
CA HIS A 45 1.29 -3.76 20.99
C HIS A 45 0.22 -3.23 21.96
N GLN A 46 -0.58 -2.26 21.54
CA GLN A 46 -1.69 -1.69 22.33
C GLN A 46 -2.73 -2.75 22.70
N ASN A 47 -2.98 -3.74 21.83
CA ASN A 47 -3.93 -4.82 22.07
C ASN A 47 -3.30 -6.06 22.72
N ASN A 48 -2.02 -6.03 23.11
CA ASN A 48 -1.28 -7.18 23.64
C ASN A 48 -1.31 -8.42 22.73
N ILE A 49 -1.29 -8.21 21.42
CA ILE A 49 -1.36 -9.29 20.42
C ILE A 49 0.04 -9.66 19.96
N HIS A 50 0.43 -10.91 20.17
CA HIS A 50 1.73 -11.45 19.73
C HIS A 50 1.69 -12.22 18.40
N SER A 51 0.50 -12.61 17.91
CA SER A 51 0.35 -13.37 16.66
C SER A 51 0.10 -12.49 15.43
N PHE A 52 0.42 -13.03 14.25
CA PHE A 52 0.06 -12.47 12.93
C PHE A 52 -1.01 -13.33 12.23
N SER A 53 -1.84 -14.02 13.00
CA SER A 53 -2.84 -14.93 12.46
C SER A 53 -3.85 -14.21 11.57
N GLU A 54 -4.54 -14.97 10.71
CA GLU A 54 -5.58 -14.43 9.83
C GLU A 54 -6.64 -13.63 10.61
N ASN A 55 -7.03 -14.08 11.80
CA ASN A 55 -8.00 -13.38 12.64
C ASN A 55 -7.48 -12.00 13.09
N VAL A 56 -6.19 -11.88 13.44
CA VAL A 56 -5.59 -10.61 13.85
C VAL A 56 -5.62 -9.61 12.69
N ILE A 57 -5.21 -10.05 11.50
CA ILE A 57 -5.22 -9.20 10.30
C ILE A 57 -6.64 -8.80 9.94
N LEU A 58 -7.60 -9.73 10.04
CA LEU A 58 -9.01 -9.47 9.76
C LEU A 58 -9.60 -8.45 10.75
N THR A 59 -9.32 -8.56 12.05
CA THR A 59 -9.76 -7.62 13.07
C THR A 59 -9.20 -6.22 12.81
N TYR A 60 -7.89 -6.12 12.56
CA TYR A 60 -7.24 -4.84 12.26
C TYR A 60 -7.85 -4.16 11.03
N LEU A 61 -8.01 -4.90 9.91
CA LEU A 61 -8.64 -4.37 8.71
C LEU A 61 -10.11 -4.02 8.92
N SER A 62 -10.80 -4.73 9.81
CA SER A 62 -12.18 -4.42 10.17
C SER A 62 -12.29 -3.09 10.93
N GLU A 63 -11.38 -2.83 11.86
CA GLU A 63 -11.29 -1.53 12.55
C GLU A 63 -10.94 -0.39 11.60
N LEU A 64 -9.97 -0.60 10.71
CA LEU A 64 -9.64 0.38 9.67
C LEU A 64 -10.83 0.68 8.75
N SER A 65 -11.63 -0.34 8.40
CA SER A 65 -12.79 -0.16 7.52
C SER A 65 -13.86 0.80 8.07
N LYS A 66 -13.86 1.06 9.38
CA LYS A 66 -14.79 2.01 10.02
C LYS A 66 -14.45 3.46 9.66
N ASN A 67 -13.17 3.74 9.41
CA ASN A 67 -12.65 5.09 9.19
C ASN A 67 -12.19 5.34 7.75
N PHE A 68 -11.92 4.30 6.97
CA PHE A 68 -11.32 4.39 5.64
C PHE A 68 -12.18 3.77 4.53
N LYS A 69 -12.06 4.33 3.32
CA LYS A 69 -12.70 3.82 2.10
C LYS A 69 -12.07 2.48 1.67
N SER A 70 -12.81 1.68 0.89
CA SER A 70 -12.37 0.39 0.38
C SER A 70 -11.02 0.47 -0.35
N SER A 71 -10.82 1.48 -1.20
CA SER A 71 -9.55 1.66 -1.93
C SER A 71 -8.36 1.88 -1.00
N THR A 72 -8.52 2.69 0.05
CA THR A 72 -7.49 2.90 1.07
C THR A 72 -7.21 1.62 1.84
N LEU A 73 -8.25 0.85 2.18
CA LEU A 73 -8.11 -0.42 2.88
C LEU A 73 -7.32 -1.44 2.06
N TRP A 74 -7.58 -1.53 0.74
CA TRP A 74 -6.81 -2.36 -0.19
C TRP A 74 -5.35 -1.92 -0.30
N SER A 75 -5.08 -0.61 -0.32
CA SER A 75 -3.71 -0.09 -0.28
C SER A 75 -3.00 -0.45 1.02
N SER A 76 -3.65 -0.25 2.17
CA SER A 76 -3.10 -0.63 3.48
C SER A 76 -2.82 -2.13 3.57
N TYR A 77 -3.73 -2.98 3.10
CA TYR A 77 -3.50 -4.43 3.00
C TYR A 77 -2.31 -4.77 2.12
N SER A 78 -2.18 -4.13 0.95
CA SER A 78 -1.08 -4.41 0.01
C SER A 78 0.29 -4.00 0.58
N MET A 79 0.34 -2.86 1.28
CA MET A 79 1.53 -2.41 1.98
C MET A 79 1.89 -3.37 3.11
N LEU A 80 0.91 -3.77 3.95
CA LEU A 80 1.13 -4.75 5.01
C LEU A 80 1.57 -6.10 4.48
N LYS A 81 0.99 -6.57 3.38
CA LYS A 81 1.40 -7.83 2.76
C LYS A 81 2.87 -7.80 2.37
N SER A 82 3.31 -6.71 1.77
CA SER A 82 4.70 -6.56 1.33
C SER A 82 5.65 -6.45 2.52
N THR A 83 5.31 -5.63 3.52
CA THR A 83 6.18 -5.43 4.69
C THR A 83 6.24 -6.63 5.61
N LEU A 84 5.13 -7.35 5.83
CA LEU A 84 5.13 -8.60 6.62
C LEU A 84 5.88 -9.73 5.92
N SER A 85 5.76 -9.83 4.59
CA SER A 85 6.54 -10.80 3.82
C SER A 85 8.03 -10.53 3.93
N VAL A 86 8.45 -9.25 3.87
CA VAL A 86 9.86 -8.85 3.93
C VAL A 86 10.44 -8.94 5.34
N LYS A 87 9.73 -8.46 6.36
CA LYS A 87 10.27 -8.28 7.72
C LYS A 87 10.03 -9.46 8.66
N GLN A 88 8.97 -10.22 8.43
CA GLN A 88 8.53 -11.29 9.34
C GLN A 88 8.43 -12.64 8.64
N ASN A 89 8.68 -12.68 7.32
CA ASN A 89 8.47 -13.85 6.46
C ASN A 89 7.02 -14.39 6.52
N ILE A 90 6.04 -13.49 6.62
CA ILE A 90 4.61 -13.85 6.73
C ILE A 90 3.85 -13.45 5.49
N ASN A 91 3.29 -14.45 4.79
CA ASN A 91 2.49 -14.22 3.60
C ASN A 91 0.99 -14.13 3.92
N ILE A 92 0.51 -12.93 4.28
CA ILE A 92 -0.95 -12.69 4.45
C ILE A 92 -1.76 -12.77 3.15
N GLY A 93 -1.10 -13.04 2.01
CA GLY A 93 -1.76 -13.38 0.74
C GLY A 93 -2.49 -14.73 0.79
N GLU A 94 -2.07 -15.61 1.68
CA GLU A 94 -2.64 -16.94 1.90
C GLU A 94 -3.83 -16.93 2.85
N TYR A 95 -4.30 -15.74 3.28
CA TYR A 95 -5.42 -15.59 4.20
C TYR A 95 -6.74 -15.40 3.43
N PRO A 96 -7.51 -16.48 3.16
CA PRO A 96 -8.71 -16.42 2.32
C PRO A 96 -9.83 -15.55 2.89
N LYS A 97 -10.03 -15.56 4.22
CA LYS A 97 -11.05 -14.75 4.90
C LYS A 97 -10.75 -13.27 4.77
N VAL A 98 -9.48 -12.88 4.90
CA VAL A 98 -9.05 -11.48 4.72
C VAL A 98 -9.33 -11.03 3.28
N ARG A 99 -8.97 -11.84 2.28
CA ARG A 99 -9.25 -11.51 0.87
C ARG A 99 -10.75 -11.44 0.58
N ALA A 100 -11.54 -12.37 1.11
CA ALA A 100 -12.98 -12.37 0.96
C ALA A 100 -13.62 -11.12 1.60
N TYR A 101 -13.16 -10.73 2.79
CA TYR A 101 -13.60 -9.53 3.48
C TYR A 101 -13.33 -8.26 2.66
N LEU A 102 -12.09 -8.09 2.16
CA LEU A 102 -11.71 -6.94 1.35
C LEU A 102 -12.50 -6.85 0.03
N LYS A 103 -12.78 -8.01 -0.60
CA LYS A 103 -13.62 -8.07 -1.80
C LYS A 103 -15.04 -7.58 -1.52
N ARG A 104 -15.67 -8.08 -0.45
CA ARG A 104 -17.03 -7.68 -0.05
C ARG A 104 -17.11 -6.20 0.30
N LYS A 105 -16.08 -5.65 0.97
CA LYS A 105 -16.00 -4.21 1.26
C LYS A 105 -15.84 -3.33 0.02
N ASN A 106 -15.44 -3.90 -1.12
CA ASN A 106 -15.29 -3.20 -2.38
C ASN A 106 -16.50 -3.38 -3.32
N GLU A 107 -17.51 -4.14 -2.91
CA GLU A 107 -18.74 -4.31 -3.69
C GLU A 107 -19.41 -2.95 -3.91
N GLY A 108 -19.78 -2.67 -5.17
CA GLY A 108 -20.37 -1.38 -5.55
C GLY A 108 -19.37 -0.23 -5.75
N TYR A 109 -18.07 -0.46 -5.58
CA TYR A 109 -17.08 0.56 -5.93
C TYR A 109 -17.08 0.82 -7.44
N SER A 110 -17.36 2.06 -7.80
CA SER A 110 -17.17 2.57 -9.15
C SER A 110 -15.97 3.53 -9.17
N PRO A 111 -14.97 3.31 -10.03
CA PRO A 111 -13.86 4.23 -10.16
C PRO A 111 -14.37 5.58 -10.67
N LYS A 112 -13.99 6.67 -9.97
CA LYS A 112 -14.23 8.03 -10.46
C LYS A 112 -13.40 8.21 -11.73
N LYS A 113 -14.06 8.21 -12.89
CA LYS A 113 -13.40 8.56 -14.14
C LYS A 113 -13.12 10.05 -14.14
N SER A 114 -11.89 10.43 -14.49
CA SER A 114 -11.56 11.82 -14.80
C SER A 114 -12.41 12.27 -15.99
N ARG A 115 -12.91 13.50 -15.93
CA ARG A 115 -13.60 14.10 -17.07
C ARG A 115 -12.60 14.23 -18.23
N VAL A 116 -12.97 13.71 -19.38
CA VAL A 116 -12.22 13.92 -20.62
C VAL A 116 -12.47 15.36 -21.06
N LEU A 117 -11.39 16.07 -21.43
CA LEU A 117 -11.51 17.43 -21.96
C LEU A 117 -11.94 17.35 -23.43
N GLU A 118 -12.99 18.08 -23.76
CA GLU A 118 -13.40 18.24 -25.16
C GLU A 118 -12.43 19.15 -25.92
N LYS A 119 -12.41 19.03 -27.26
CA LYS A 119 -11.53 19.79 -28.14
C LYS A 119 -11.65 21.30 -27.90
N GLU A 120 -12.86 21.81 -27.70
CA GLU A 120 -13.12 23.22 -27.45
C GLU A 120 -12.48 23.69 -26.14
N GLN A 121 -12.51 22.83 -25.11
CA GLN A 121 -11.90 23.12 -23.81
C GLN A 121 -10.38 23.17 -23.90
N ILE A 122 -9.79 22.25 -24.67
CA ILE A 122 -8.35 22.22 -24.95
C ILE A 122 -7.96 23.48 -25.70
N LEU A 123 -8.67 23.82 -26.79
CA LEU A 123 -8.38 25.02 -27.58
C LEU A 123 -8.53 26.31 -26.77
N LYS A 124 -9.54 26.37 -25.90
CA LYS A 124 -9.72 27.49 -24.96
C LYS A 124 -8.51 27.61 -24.03
N PHE A 125 -8.05 26.50 -23.45
CA PHE A 125 -6.85 26.49 -22.60
C PHE A 125 -5.59 26.94 -23.36
N ILE A 126 -5.36 26.44 -24.58
CA ILE A 126 -4.20 26.83 -25.40
C ILE A 126 -4.21 28.33 -25.72
N LYS A 127 -5.39 28.91 -26.02
CA LYS A 127 -5.51 30.32 -26.41
C LYS A 127 -5.48 31.29 -25.24
N GLU A 128 -6.18 30.97 -24.15
CA GLU A 128 -6.51 31.94 -23.10
C GLU A 128 -5.63 31.80 -21.84
N ALA A 129 -5.02 30.64 -21.59
CA ALA A 129 -4.19 30.46 -20.39
C ALA A 129 -2.89 31.30 -20.49
N PRO A 130 -2.39 31.93 -19.41
CA PRO A 130 -1.13 32.69 -19.45
C PRO A 130 0.08 31.80 -19.75
N ASP A 131 0.93 32.21 -20.70
CA ASP A 131 2.12 31.43 -21.08
C ASP A 131 3.16 31.37 -19.97
N GLU A 132 3.30 32.43 -19.18
CA GLU A 132 4.23 32.49 -18.04
C GLU A 132 4.07 31.31 -17.07
N THR A 133 2.84 30.80 -16.91
CA THR A 133 2.51 29.68 -16.04
C THR A 133 2.33 28.36 -16.79
N PHE A 134 1.81 28.39 -18.02
CA PHE A 134 1.31 27.20 -18.71
C PHE A 134 2.01 26.87 -20.03
N LEU A 135 3.05 27.59 -20.46
CA LEU A 135 3.72 27.38 -21.75
C LEU A 135 4.14 25.92 -21.96
N LEU A 136 4.78 25.29 -20.98
CA LEU A 136 5.20 23.88 -21.07
C LEU A 136 4.02 22.92 -21.24
N ALA A 137 2.90 23.18 -20.55
CA ALA A 137 1.69 22.38 -20.67
C ALA A 137 1.03 22.57 -22.05
N LYS A 138 1.08 23.77 -22.64
CA LYS A 138 0.55 24.03 -23.98
C LYS A 138 1.35 23.32 -25.07
N VAL A 139 2.68 23.40 -25.00
CA VAL A 139 3.58 22.81 -26.01
C VAL A 139 3.60 21.28 -25.94
N SER A 140 3.56 20.70 -24.74
CA SER A 140 3.56 19.24 -24.56
C SER A 140 2.29 18.53 -25.06
N CYS A 141 1.18 19.27 -25.19
CA CYS A 141 -0.06 18.78 -25.78
C CYS A 141 -0.05 18.77 -27.32
N TYR A 142 0.99 19.32 -27.97
CA TYR A 142 1.13 19.38 -29.41
C TYR A 142 2.06 18.23 -29.87
N LYS A 143 1.47 17.09 -30.24
CA LYS A 143 2.17 15.96 -30.88
C LYS A 143 1.37 15.46 -32.06
#